data_AF-A0A846MG76-F1
#
_entry.id   AF-A0A846MG76-F1
#
_cell.length_a   1.000
_cell.length_b   1.000
_cell.length_c   1.000
_cell.angle_alpha   90.00
_cell.angle_beta   90.00
_cell.angle_gamma   90.00
#
_symmetry.space_group_name_H-M   'P 1'
#
loop_
_entity.id
_entity.type
_entity.pdbx_description
1 polymer ?
#
loop_
_entity_poly.entity_id
_entity_poly.type
_entity_poly.pdbx_seq_one_letter_code
_entity_poly.pdbx_strand_id
1 'polypeptide(L)'
;MKRDAVIVSAVRTAIARQGGALATVPAHIFGAEVIKEAMRRANIGPEMVDDVIMGNVLSGGGNIARLTALQTGLSLELTGLTVDRQCGSGINAVNLAAQAIRAGEGDVYIAGGVESMSRAPYLMDRPEKPYSSTPPSFRKSQLSPKEIGDPPMGITAENLVKKYGISREEQDEFALRSQQKMVRAMQEERFKEQIVPITVPIKNGFDRNQ
;
A
#
# COMPACT_ATOMS: atom_id res chain seq x y z
N MET A 1 14.58 -25.25 -19.05
CA MET A 1 14.10 -24.04 -19.76
C MET A 1 14.21 -22.86 -18.80
N LYS A 2 14.72 -21.70 -19.25
CA LYS A 2 14.75 -20.48 -18.43
C LYS A 2 13.37 -19.82 -18.54
N ARG A 3 12.64 -19.70 -17.42
CA ARG A 3 11.38 -18.96 -17.35
C ARG A 3 11.72 -17.50 -17.05
N ASP A 4 11.14 -16.57 -17.79
CA ASP A 4 11.29 -15.13 -17.56
C ASP A 4 9.91 -14.56 -17.17
N ALA A 5 9.89 -13.74 -16.12
CA ALA A 5 8.66 -13.09 -15.66
C ALA A 5 8.42 -11.79 -16.45
N VAL A 6 7.16 -11.55 -16.83
CA VAL A 6 6.74 -10.34 -17.56
C VAL A 6 5.56 -9.68 -16.83
N ILE A 7 5.41 -8.36 -17.00
CA ILE A 7 4.28 -7.59 -16.47
C ILE A 7 3.26 -7.41 -17.60
N VAL A 8 2.06 -7.97 -17.43
CA VAL A 8 0.99 -7.93 -18.45
C VAL A 8 -0.04 -6.83 -18.21
N SER A 9 -0.13 -6.29 -16.99
CA SER A 9 -0.95 -5.13 -16.65
C SER A 9 -0.41 -4.39 -15.43
N ALA A 10 -0.65 -3.07 -15.36
CA ALA A 10 -0.28 -2.24 -14.22
C ALA A 10 -1.30 -1.10 -14.05
N VAL A 11 -1.89 -1.02 -12.85
CA VAL A 11 -2.88 0.00 -12.48
C VAL A 11 -2.75 0.35 -11.01
N ARG A 12 -3.28 1.51 -10.61
CA ARG A 12 -3.30 1.98 -9.23
C ARG A 12 -4.55 2.83 -8.96
N THR A 13 -4.84 3.10 -7.70
CA THR A 13 -5.78 4.15 -7.33
C THR A 13 -5.18 5.54 -7.55
N ALA A 14 -6.02 6.58 -7.43
CA ALA A 14 -5.51 7.90 -7.07
C ALA A 14 -4.95 7.89 -5.63
N ILE A 15 -3.87 8.63 -5.39
CA ILE A 15 -3.30 8.79 -4.05
C ILE A 15 -4.05 9.92 -3.35
N ALA A 16 -4.70 9.62 -2.22
CA ALA A 16 -5.41 10.60 -1.42
C ALA A 16 -4.56 11.08 -0.22
N ARG A 17 -4.80 12.32 0.23
CA ARG A 17 -4.22 12.83 1.48
C ARG A 17 -4.75 12.04 2.67
N GLN A 18 -3.96 11.96 3.75
CA GLN A 18 -4.43 11.42 5.02
C GLN A 18 -5.64 12.22 5.52
N GLY A 19 -6.71 11.53 5.95
CA GLY A 19 -7.98 12.16 6.30
C GLY A 19 -8.79 12.70 5.11
N GLY A 20 -8.34 12.48 3.86
CA GLY A 20 -8.99 12.98 2.65
C GLY A 20 -9.95 11.99 1.99
N ALA A 21 -10.03 12.03 0.67
CA ALA A 21 -11.04 11.36 -0.15
C ALA A 21 -11.22 9.85 0.10
N LEU A 22 -10.14 9.13 0.45
CA LEU A 22 -10.19 7.68 0.70
C LEU A 22 -10.21 7.32 2.20
N ALA A 23 -10.32 8.29 3.11
CA ALA A 23 -10.16 8.04 4.54
C ALA A 23 -11.24 7.11 5.13
N THR A 24 -12.44 7.11 4.55
CA THR A 24 -13.57 6.27 4.98
C THR A 24 -13.57 4.89 4.35
N VAL A 25 -12.76 4.65 3.31
CA VAL A 25 -12.74 3.40 2.56
C VAL A 25 -11.68 2.46 3.13
N PRO A 26 -12.04 1.23 3.55
CA PRO A 26 -11.08 0.22 3.96
C PRO A 26 -10.10 -0.16 2.85
N ALA A 27 -8.86 -0.46 3.22
CA ALA A 27 -7.77 -0.68 2.25
C ALA A 27 -8.06 -1.80 1.23
N HIS A 28 -8.55 -2.94 1.71
CA HIS A 28 -8.91 -4.09 0.86
C HIS A 28 -10.02 -3.79 -0.16
N ILE A 29 -10.87 -2.78 0.06
CA ILE A 29 -11.94 -2.43 -0.89
C ILE A 29 -11.34 -1.81 -2.15
N PHE A 30 -10.53 -0.77 -2.01
CA PHE A 30 -9.90 -0.17 -3.19
C PHE A 30 -8.75 -1.03 -3.74
N GLY A 31 -8.13 -1.87 -2.91
CA GLY A 31 -7.23 -2.92 -3.37
C GLY A 31 -7.93 -3.90 -4.32
N ALA A 32 -9.14 -4.34 -3.96
CA ALA A 32 -9.92 -5.25 -4.79
C ALA A 32 -10.31 -4.64 -6.15
N GLU A 33 -10.69 -3.35 -6.17
CA GLU A 33 -10.97 -2.65 -7.43
C GLU A 33 -9.73 -2.55 -8.34
N VAL A 34 -8.55 -2.33 -7.76
CA VAL A 34 -7.28 -2.35 -8.52
C VAL A 34 -6.99 -3.74 -9.09
N ILE A 35 -7.22 -4.81 -8.30
CA ILE A 35 -7.03 -6.19 -8.78
C ILE A 35 -7.99 -6.50 -9.94
N LYS A 36 -9.29 -6.20 -9.78
CA LYS A 36 -10.30 -6.42 -10.84
C LYS A 36 -9.90 -5.73 -12.13
N GLU A 37 -9.48 -4.47 -12.05
CA GLU A 37 -9.10 -3.70 -13.24
C GLU A 37 -7.78 -4.20 -13.86
N ALA A 38 -6.81 -4.62 -13.04
CA ALA A 38 -5.57 -5.22 -13.54
C ALA A 38 -5.84 -6.52 -14.32
N MET A 39 -6.69 -7.39 -13.78
CA MET A 39 -7.09 -8.63 -14.44
C MET A 39 -7.89 -8.37 -15.71
N ARG A 40 -8.83 -7.42 -15.67
CA ARG A 40 -9.63 -7.02 -16.84
C ARG A 40 -8.74 -6.53 -17.99
N ARG A 41 -7.71 -5.73 -17.69
CA ARG A 41 -6.78 -5.21 -18.70
C ARG A 41 -5.81 -6.25 -19.23
N ALA A 42 -5.42 -7.21 -18.38
CA ALA A 42 -4.65 -8.37 -18.80
C ALA A 42 -5.48 -9.41 -19.57
N ASN A 43 -6.81 -9.27 -19.57
CA ASN A 43 -7.76 -10.21 -20.17
C ASN A 43 -7.59 -11.65 -19.63
N ILE A 44 -7.49 -11.78 -18.31
CA ILE A 44 -7.36 -13.08 -17.62
C ILE A 44 -8.56 -13.36 -16.71
N GLY A 45 -8.91 -14.64 -16.60
CA GLY A 45 -9.93 -15.13 -15.67
C GLY A 45 -9.38 -15.35 -14.26
N PRO A 46 -10.25 -15.35 -13.23
CA PRO A 46 -9.85 -15.59 -11.83
C PRO A 46 -9.22 -16.97 -11.59
N GLU A 47 -9.59 -17.98 -12.37
CA GLU A 47 -9.05 -19.34 -12.32
C GLU A 47 -7.59 -19.44 -12.77
N MET A 48 -7.09 -18.43 -13.48
CA MET A 48 -5.70 -18.40 -13.95
C MET A 48 -4.74 -17.95 -12.86
N VAL A 49 -5.21 -17.28 -11.82
CA VAL A 49 -4.34 -16.70 -10.77
C VAL A 49 -3.88 -17.81 -9.83
N ASP A 50 -2.58 -17.94 -9.66
CA ASP A 50 -1.97 -18.93 -8.75
C ASP A 50 -1.82 -18.38 -7.33
N ASP A 51 -1.48 -17.09 -7.17
CA ASP A 51 -1.37 -16.46 -5.86
C ASP A 51 -1.49 -14.92 -5.91
N VAL A 52 -1.74 -14.32 -4.75
CA VAL A 52 -1.83 -12.87 -4.57
C VAL A 52 -0.81 -12.41 -3.53
N ILE A 53 0.17 -11.60 -3.94
CA ILE A 53 1.20 -11.06 -3.06
C ILE A 53 0.99 -9.56 -2.92
N MET A 54 0.73 -9.07 -1.70
CA MET A 54 0.54 -7.63 -1.46
C MET A 54 1.42 -7.12 -0.33
N GLY A 55 2.05 -5.99 -0.58
CA GLY A 55 2.71 -5.20 0.46
C GLY A 55 1.71 -4.43 1.32
N ASN A 56 1.86 -4.53 2.64
CA ASN A 56 1.14 -3.68 3.59
C ASN A 56 1.91 -3.58 4.91
N VAL A 57 1.85 -2.41 5.54
CA VAL A 57 2.59 -2.09 6.76
C VAL A 57 1.64 -1.80 7.92
N LEU A 58 0.50 -1.13 7.68
CA LEU A 58 -0.30 -0.53 8.74
C LEU A 58 -1.65 -1.21 9.02
N SER A 59 -1.96 -2.40 8.48
CA SER A 59 -3.27 -3.05 8.70
C SER A 59 -3.52 -3.54 10.13
N GLY A 60 -2.48 -3.55 10.99
CA GLY A 60 -2.58 -4.03 12.37
C GLY A 60 -2.69 -5.55 12.49
N GLY A 61 -2.21 -6.28 11.49
CA GLY A 61 -2.18 -7.74 11.45
C GLY A 61 -3.13 -8.35 10.42
N GLY A 62 -3.28 -9.67 10.49
CA GLY A 62 -4.00 -10.46 9.49
C GLY A 62 -3.24 -10.57 8.17
N ASN A 63 -3.93 -11.07 7.14
CA ASN A 63 -3.38 -11.23 5.80
C ASN A 63 -4.20 -10.37 4.83
N ILE A 64 -3.78 -9.11 4.63
CA ILE A 64 -4.50 -8.18 3.77
C ILE A 64 -4.51 -8.62 2.31
N ALA A 65 -3.47 -9.32 1.85
CA ALA A 65 -3.42 -9.88 0.49
C ALA A 65 -4.57 -10.86 0.29
N ARG A 66 -4.73 -11.82 1.22
CA ARG A 66 -5.84 -12.77 1.20
C ARG A 66 -7.20 -12.09 1.39
N LEU A 67 -7.32 -11.14 2.31
CA LEU A 67 -8.56 -10.37 2.50
C LEU A 67 -8.97 -9.64 1.21
N THR A 68 -8.01 -9.02 0.53
CA THR A 68 -8.23 -8.29 -0.72
C THR A 68 -8.58 -9.24 -1.87
N ALA A 69 -7.91 -10.40 -1.96
CA ALA A 69 -8.23 -11.44 -2.93
C ALA A 69 -9.69 -11.93 -2.78
N LEU A 70 -10.11 -12.23 -1.55
CA LEU A 70 -11.50 -12.61 -1.26
C LEU A 70 -12.49 -11.47 -1.55
N GLN A 71 -12.15 -10.23 -1.19
CA GLN A 71 -12.96 -9.06 -1.50
C GLN A 71 -13.11 -8.82 -3.01
N THR A 72 -12.12 -9.22 -3.80
CA THR A 72 -12.14 -9.17 -5.27
C THR A 72 -13.16 -10.16 -5.85
N GLY A 73 -13.46 -11.25 -5.13
CA GLY A 73 -14.27 -12.37 -5.59
C GLY A 73 -13.44 -13.52 -6.17
N LEU A 74 -12.13 -13.59 -5.85
CA LEU A 74 -11.29 -14.71 -6.23
C LEU A 74 -11.62 -15.97 -5.41
N SER A 75 -11.16 -17.13 -5.90
CA SER A 75 -11.48 -18.44 -5.31
C SER A 75 -11.17 -18.54 -3.81
N LEU A 76 -12.00 -19.30 -3.09
CA LEU A 76 -11.75 -19.67 -1.71
C LEU A 76 -10.51 -20.59 -1.56
N GLU A 77 -10.08 -21.25 -2.62
CA GLU A 77 -8.86 -22.07 -2.61
C GLU A 77 -7.59 -21.23 -2.88
N LEU A 78 -7.74 -20.00 -3.39
CA LEU A 78 -6.60 -19.16 -3.73
C LEU A 78 -5.85 -18.70 -2.47
N THR A 79 -4.54 -18.79 -2.43
CA THR A 79 -3.78 -18.28 -1.28
C THR A 79 -3.61 -16.76 -1.34
N GLY A 80 -2.90 -16.21 -0.37
CA GLY A 80 -2.42 -14.85 -0.44
C GLY A 80 -1.28 -14.64 0.52
N LEU A 81 -0.31 -13.83 0.15
CA LEU A 81 0.86 -13.51 0.96
C LEU A 81 0.93 -12.00 1.21
N THR A 82 0.85 -11.60 2.48
CA THR A 82 1.14 -10.22 2.88
C THR A 82 2.60 -10.10 3.26
N VAL A 83 3.29 -9.11 2.69
CA VAL A 83 4.69 -8.83 3.00
C VAL A 83 4.87 -7.44 3.58
N ASP A 84 5.73 -7.34 4.60
CA ASP A 84 6.16 -6.08 5.18
C ASP A 84 7.69 -5.92 5.00
N ARG A 85 8.06 -5.04 4.07
CA ARG A 85 9.39 -4.45 3.91
C ARG A 85 9.28 -2.91 3.96
N GLN A 86 8.44 -2.40 4.87
CA GLN A 86 8.18 -0.97 5.04
C GLN A 86 7.81 -0.29 3.70
N CYS A 87 8.41 0.86 3.38
CA CYS A 87 8.16 1.57 2.12
C CYS A 87 8.48 0.72 0.86
N GLY A 88 9.24 -0.36 1.01
CA GLY A 88 9.59 -1.30 -0.06
C GLY A 88 8.63 -2.47 -0.25
N SER A 89 7.56 -2.60 0.54
CA SER A 89 6.68 -3.78 0.52
C SER A 89 6.05 -4.04 -0.85
N GLY A 90 5.53 -3.00 -1.51
CA GLY A 90 4.84 -3.16 -2.80
C GLY A 90 5.76 -3.65 -3.91
N ILE A 91 6.99 -3.12 -4.00
CA ILE A 91 7.98 -3.59 -4.98
C ILE A 91 8.56 -4.95 -4.61
N ASN A 92 8.66 -5.26 -3.31
CA ASN A 92 9.07 -6.59 -2.87
C ASN A 92 8.06 -7.66 -3.29
N ALA A 93 6.76 -7.37 -3.24
CA ALA A 93 5.73 -8.29 -3.72
C ALA A 93 5.93 -8.65 -5.20
N VAL A 94 6.24 -7.67 -6.05
CA VAL A 94 6.55 -7.90 -7.48
C VAL A 94 7.79 -8.77 -7.65
N ASN A 95 8.84 -8.52 -6.85
CA ASN A 95 10.05 -9.34 -6.88
C ASN A 95 9.79 -10.79 -6.47
N LEU A 96 8.94 -11.03 -5.47
CA LEU A 96 8.59 -12.37 -5.02
C LEU A 96 7.77 -13.12 -6.09
N ALA A 97 6.80 -12.46 -6.71
CA ALA A 97 6.05 -13.03 -7.83
C ALA A 97 6.98 -13.41 -9.00
N ALA A 98 7.92 -12.53 -9.36
CA ALA A 98 8.90 -12.83 -10.40
C ALA A 98 9.82 -14.01 -10.02
N GLN A 99 10.19 -14.14 -8.75
CA GLN A 99 10.97 -15.28 -8.26
C GLN A 99 10.17 -16.59 -8.35
N ALA A 100 8.91 -16.59 -7.93
CA ALA A 100 8.03 -17.76 -7.97
C ALA A 100 7.80 -18.25 -9.42
N ILE A 101 7.53 -17.33 -10.35
CA ILE A 101 7.41 -17.64 -11.80
C ILE A 101 8.70 -18.27 -12.33
N ARG A 102 9.87 -17.71 -11.99
CA ARG A 102 11.18 -18.22 -12.42
C ARG A 102 11.51 -19.58 -11.83
N ALA A 103 11.06 -19.83 -10.60
CA ALA A 103 11.20 -21.11 -9.91
C ALA A 103 10.23 -22.20 -10.43
N GLY A 104 9.17 -21.79 -11.15
CA GLY A 104 8.14 -22.70 -11.65
C GLY A 104 7.07 -23.06 -10.63
N GLU A 105 6.87 -22.22 -9.61
CA GLU A 105 5.84 -22.38 -8.57
C GLU A 105 4.43 -22.00 -9.05
N GLY A 106 4.36 -21.21 -10.13
CA GLY A 106 3.12 -20.77 -10.77
C GLY A 106 3.41 -19.99 -12.06
N ASP A 107 2.35 -19.63 -12.78
CA ASP A 107 2.38 -18.94 -14.05
C ASP A 107 1.84 -17.49 -13.95
N VAL A 108 0.83 -17.23 -13.10
CA VAL A 108 0.17 -15.93 -13.01
C VAL A 108 0.01 -15.50 -11.55
N TYR A 109 0.60 -14.36 -11.22
CA TYR A 109 0.55 -13.77 -9.89
C TYR A 109 -0.03 -12.37 -9.95
N ILE A 110 -0.85 -12.01 -8.96
CA ILE A 110 -1.20 -10.61 -8.71
C ILE A 110 -0.22 -10.08 -7.66
N ALA A 111 0.52 -9.02 -8.02
CA ALA A 111 1.52 -8.43 -7.13
C ALA A 111 1.37 -6.92 -7.03
N GLY A 112 1.52 -6.38 -5.81
CA GLY A 112 1.46 -4.93 -5.59
C GLY A 112 1.47 -4.56 -4.12
N GLY A 113 0.76 -3.48 -3.76
CA GLY A 113 0.62 -3.05 -2.38
C GLY A 113 -0.67 -2.28 -2.14
N VAL A 114 -1.11 -2.26 -0.89
CA VAL A 114 -2.32 -1.57 -0.46
C VAL A 114 -2.09 -0.97 0.92
N GLU A 115 -2.50 0.27 1.14
CA GLU A 115 -2.27 0.94 2.43
C GLU A 115 -3.35 2.00 2.71
N SER A 116 -3.76 2.12 3.98
CA SER A 116 -4.61 3.23 4.43
C SER A 116 -4.12 3.78 5.76
N MET A 117 -3.24 4.78 5.69
CA MET A 117 -2.73 5.49 6.87
C MET A 117 -3.85 6.16 7.68
N SER A 118 -4.94 6.58 7.02
CA SER A 118 -6.09 7.19 7.68
C SER A 118 -6.86 6.21 8.58
N ARG A 119 -6.69 4.91 8.34
CA ARG A 119 -7.39 3.83 9.04
C ARG A 119 -6.44 2.90 9.79
N ALA A 120 -5.18 3.30 9.96
CA ALA A 120 -4.23 2.55 10.77
C ALA A 120 -4.79 2.42 12.21
N PRO A 121 -4.84 1.19 12.78
CA PRO A 121 -5.39 1.00 14.11
C PRO A 121 -4.45 1.54 15.19
N TYR A 122 -5.03 1.88 16.34
CA TYR A 122 -4.24 2.11 17.54
C TYR A 122 -3.65 0.78 18.03
N LEU A 123 -2.36 0.80 18.39
CA LEU A 123 -1.70 -0.33 19.04
C LEU A 123 -1.78 -0.14 20.55
N MET A 124 -2.14 -1.19 21.26
CA MET A 124 -2.29 -1.18 22.72
C MET A 124 -1.52 -2.35 23.31
N ASP A 125 -0.73 -2.08 24.34
CA ASP A 125 0.02 -3.14 25.01
C ASP A 125 -0.93 -4.07 25.79
N ARG A 126 -0.56 -5.36 25.84
CA ARG A 126 -1.26 -6.31 26.69
C ARG A 126 -0.89 -6.08 28.15
N PRO A 127 -1.83 -6.25 29.10
CA PRO A 127 -1.49 -6.30 30.51
C PRO A 127 -0.47 -7.40 30.78
N GLU A 128 0.57 -7.09 31.56
CA GLU A 128 1.63 -8.07 31.89
C GLU A 128 1.19 -9.09 32.93
N LYS A 129 0.13 -8.79 33.70
CA LYS A 129 -0.38 -9.63 34.78
C LYS A 129 -1.91 -9.76 34.73
N PRO A 130 -2.46 -10.94 35.08
CA PRO A 130 -3.91 -11.12 35.20
C PRO A 130 -4.53 -10.11 36.17
N TYR A 131 -5.73 -9.61 35.85
CA TYR A 131 -6.49 -8.66 36.68
C TYR A 131 -5.72 -7.36 37.04
N SER A 132 -4.82 -6.90 36.16
CA SER A 132 -4.11 -5.64 36.38
C SER A 132 -5.07 -4.46 36.51
N SER A 133 -4.89 -3.66 37.56
CA SER A 133 -5.58 -2.37 37.72
C SER A 133 -4.90 -1.24 36.92
N THR A 134 -3.77 -1.50 36.27
CA THR A 134 -3.07 -0.53 35.43
C THR A 134 -3.91 -0.22 34.19
N PRO A 135 -4.22 1.05 33.91
CA PRO A 135 -4.94 1.44 32.70
C PRO A 135 -4.21 1.00 31.42
N PRO A 136 -4.93 0.74 30.31
CA PRO A 136 -4.30 0.38 29.05
C PRO A 136 -3.35 1.46 28.54
N SER A 137 -2.21 1.05 27.99
CA SER A 137 -1.22 1.94 27.38
C SER A 137 -1.24 1.78 25.86
N PHE A 138 -1.44 2.89 25.15
CA PHE A 138 -1.29 2.94 23.70
C PHE A 138 0.17 3.17 23.34
N ARG A 139 0.61 2.51 22.27
CA ARG A 139 1.98 2.60 21.76
C ARG A 139 2.00 2.87 20.26
N LYS A 140 3.16 3.31 19.79
CA LYS A 140 3.49 3.30 18.36
C LYS A 140 4.08 1.95 17.98
N SER A 141 4.16 1.69 16.68
CA SER A 141 5.00 0.60 16.18
C SER A 141 6.45 0.89 16.57
N GLN A 142 7.19 -0.16 16.93
CA GLN A 142 8.60 -0.10 17.26
C GLN A 142 9.34 -0.85 16.14
N LEU A 143 10.20 -0.17 15.40
CA LEU A 143 10.89 -0.71 14.22
C LEU A 143 12.30 -1.22 14.53
N SER A 144 12.83 -0.89 15.71
CA SER A 144 14.14 -1.35 16.18
C SER A 144 14.21 -1.47 17.71
N PRO A 145 15.15 -2.26 18.26
CA PRO A 145 15.48 -2.25 19.68
C PRO A 145 15.88 -0.86 20.18
N LYS A 146 15.61 -0.56 21.46
CA LYS A 146 15.86 0.77 22.06
C LYS A 146 17.33 1.17 21.99
N GLU A 147 18.22 0.18 22.07
CA GLU A 147 19.68 0.33 22.06
C GLU A 147 20.20 0.74 20.68
N ILE A 148 19.47 0.39 19.62
CA ILE A 148 19.76 0.80 18.23
C ILE A 148 19.14 2.16 17.94
N GLY A 149 17.95 2.43 18.51
CA GLY A 149 17.20 3.66 18.31
C GLY A 149 16.28 3.63 17.09
N ASP A 150 15.14 4.32 17.20
CA ASP A 150 14.08 4.38 16.18
C ASP A 150 13.70 5.85 15.90
N PRO A 151 14.59 6.65 15.29
CA PRO A 151 14.33 8.05 15.06
C PRO A 151 13.23 8.23 14.01
N PRO A 152 12.41 9.30 14.09
CA PRO A 152 11.49 9.64 13.02
C PRO A 152 12.22 9.75 11.66
N MET A 153 11.60 9.27 10.59
CA MET A 153 12.21 9.27 9.25
C MET A 153 12.59 10.68 8.74
N GLY A 154 11.97 11.75 9.24
CA GLY A 154 12.42 13.11 8.96
C GLY A 154 13.84 13.39 9.49
N ILE A 155 14.18 12.87 10.67
CA ILE A 155 15.53 13.02 11.24
C ILE A 155 16.56 12.24 10.43
N THR A 156 16.19 11.08 9.88
CA THR A 156 17.11 10.34 9.00
C THR A 156 17.38 11.14 7.72
N ALA A 157 16.39 11.86 7.18
CA ALA A 157 16.59 12.80 6.07
C ALA A 157 17.53 13.97 6.45
N GLU A 158 17.35 14.59 7.62
CA GLU A 158 18.25 15.65 8.11
C GLU A 158 19.71 15.19 8.27
N ASN A 159 19.91 13.93 8.66
CA ASN A 159 21.25 13.35 8.73
C ASN A 159 21.89 13.24 7.33
N LEU A 160 21.10 12.90 6.30
CA LEU A 160 21.57 12.85 4.91
C LEU A 160 21.84 14.25 4.37
N VAL A 161 20.99 15.23 4.70
CA VAL A 161 21.18 16.65 4.37
C VAL A 161 22.55 17.14 4.85
N LYS A 162 22.87 16.90 6.13
CA LYS A 162 24.17 17.27 6.70
C LYS A 162 25.33 16.50 6.06
N LYS A 163 25.17 15.19 5.85
CA LYS A 163 26.23 14.32 5.31
C LYS A 163 26.61 14.67 3.87
N TYR A 164 25.62 14.99 3.04
CA TYR A 164 25.82 15.26 1.61
C TYR A 164 25.79 16.74 1.25
N GLY A 165 25.64 17.64 2.24
CA GLY A 165 25.64 19.08 2.01
C GLY A 165 24.47 19.58 1.17
N ILE A 166 23.28 18.98 1.33
CA ILE A 166 22.09 19.33 0.53
C ILE A 166 21.43 20.57 1.15
N SER A 167 21.44 21.69 0.44
CA SER A 167 20.87 22.95 0.95
C SER A 167 19.35 22.88 1.10
N ARG A 168 18.77 23.84 1.83
CA ARG A 168 17.31 23.97 1.95
C ARG A 168 16.71 24.40 0.62
N GLU A 169 17.41 25.26 -0.09
CA GLU A 169 17.04 25.80 -1.40
C GLU A 169 16.92 24.66 -2.42
N GLU A 170 17.89 23.74 -2.48
CA GLU A 170 17.82 22.57 -3.36
C GLU A 170 16.64 21.65 -3.05
N GLN A 171 16.30 21.48 -1.77
CA GLN A 171 15.15 20.68 -1.34
C GLN A 171 13.84 21.34 -1.80
N ASP A 172 13.71 22.64 -1.61
CA ASP A 172 12.52 23.42 -2.00
C ASP A 172 12.37 23.45 -3.52
N GLU A 173 13.46 23.63 -4.27
CA GLU A 173 13.48 23.55 -5.73
C GLU A 173 13.05 22.17 -6.23
N PHE A 174 13.54 21.09 -5.61
CA PHE A 174 13.13 19.73 -5.94
C PHE A 174 11.63 19.53 -5.68
N ALA A 175 11.12 19.99 -4.53
CA ALA A 175 9.72 19.88 -4.16
C ALA A 175 8.80 20.66 -5.12
N LEU A 176 9.17 21.90 -5.46
CA LEU A 176 8.46 22.73 -6.43
C LEU A 176 8.39 22.04 -7.80
N ARG A 177 9.54 21.56 -8.29
CA ARG A 177 9.63 20.85 -9.56
C ARG A 177 8.80 19.57 -9.57
N SER A 178 8.73 18.85 -8.45
CA SER A 178 7.86 17.67 -8.30
C SER A 178 6.38 18.02 -8.47
N GLN A 179 5.91 19.09 -7.81
CA GLN A 179 4.53 19.57 -7.93
C GLN A 179 4.21 20.07 -9.34
N GLN A 180 5.12 20.82 -9.97
CA GLN A 180 4.95 21.27 -11.36
C GLN A 180 4.85 20.09 -12.34
N LYS A 181 5.69 19.06 -12.17
CA LYS A 181 5.63 17.83 -12.98
C LYS A 181 4.30 17.11 -12.81
N MET A 182 3.78 17.02 -11.59
CA MET A 182 2.47 16.44 -11.31
C MET A 182 1.36 17.21 -12.02
N VAL A 183 1.30 18.54 -11.89
CA VAL A 183 0.28 19.38 -12.54
C VAL A 183 0.34 19.21 -14.06
N ARG A 184 1.53 19.24 -14.65
CA ARG A 184 1.71 19.02 -16.09
C ARG A 184 1.23 17.63 -16.51
N ALA A 185 1.59 16.58 -15.77
CA ALA A 185 1.16 15.22 -16.06
C ALA A 185 -0.37 15.05 -15.97
N MET A 186 -1.04 15.79 -15.07
CA MET A 186 -2.49 15.82 -14.99
C MET A 186 -3.13 16.56 -16.17
N GLN A 187 -2.60 17.73 -16.55
CA GLN A 187 -3.09 18.51 -17.70
C GLN A 187 -2.92 17.76 -19.02
N GLU A 188 -1.83 17.02 -19.17
CA GLU A 188 -1.54 16.17 -20.33
C GLU A 188 -2.17 14.77 -20.22
N GLU A 189 -3.08 14.54 -19.25
CA GLU A 189 -3.78 13.27 -19.02
C GLU A 189 -2.89 12.01 -18.85
N ARG A 190 -1.59 12.15 -18.54
CA ARG A 190 -0.63 11.02 -18.44
C ARG A 190 -0.97 9.99 -17.35
N PHE A 191 -1.85 10.34 -16.42
CA PHE A 191 -2.29 9.44 -15.35
C PHE A 191 -3.60 8.71 -15.66
N LYS A 192 -4.30 9.10 -16.73
CA LYS A 192 -5.62 8.57 -17.08
C LYS A 192 -5.60 7.06 -17.28
N GLU A 193 -4.58 6.56 -17.97
CA GLU A 193 -4.45 5.13 -18.20
C GLU A 193 -4.17 4.37 -16.90
N GLN A 194 -3.34 4.88 -15.99
CA GLN A 194 -2.93 4.11 -14.80
C GLN A 194 -3.90 4.21 -13.60
N ILE A 195 -4.83 5.17 -13.57
CA ILE A 195 -5.72 5.40 -12.43
C ILE A 195 -7.03 4.62 -12.58
N VAL A 196 -7.34 3.81 -11.58
CA VAL A 196 -8.67 3.21 -11.36
C VAL A 196 -9.47 4.13 -10.44
N PRO A 197 -10.65 4.63 -10.87
CA PRO A 197 -11.51 5.43 -10.02
C PRO A 197 -12.10 4.56 -8.89
N ILE A 198 -12.17 5.11 -7.68
CA ILE A 198 -12.75 4.42 -6.52
C ILE A 198 -14.03 5.13 -6.11
N THR A 199 -15.13 4.39 -6.08
CA THR A 199 -16.41 4.88 -5.56
C THR A 199 -16.33 5.02 -4.05
N VAL A 200 -16.50 6.24 -3.57
CA VAL A 200 -16.53 6.54 -2.13
C VAL A 200 -17.98 6.73 -1.70
N PRO A 201 -18.51 5.91 -0.78
CA PRO A 201 -19.86 6.11 -0.28
C PRO A 201 -19.91 7.40 0.55
N ILE A 202 -20.71 8.36 0.10
CA ILE A 202 -21.02 9.58 0.84
C ILE A 202 -22.19 9.24 1.76
N LYS A 203 -21.98 9.26 3.09
CA LYS A 203 -23.13 9.32 4.02
C LYS A 203 -23.84 10.65 3.75
N ASN A 204 -25.11 10.61 3.39
CA ASN A 204 -25.98 11.79 3.19
C ASN A 204 -25.64 12.88 4.21
N GLY A 205 -24.86 13.86 3.78
CA GLY A 205 -24.70 15.11 4.49
C GLY A 205 -25.90 15.95 4.14
N PHE A 206 -26.55 16.50 5.17
CA PHE A 206 -27.55 17.56 5.02
C PHE A 206 -27.14 18.52 3.90
N ASP A 207 -28.09 18.77 3.01
CA ASP A 207 -28.03 19.82 2.00
C ASP A 207 -27.57 21.12 2.68
N ARG A 208 -26.39 21.61 2.31
CA ARG A 208 -25.87 22.89 2.83
C ARG A 208 -26.49 24.10 2.12
N ASN A 209 -27.61 23.90 1.41
CA ASN A 209 -28.43 24.94 0.79
C ASN A 209 -29.80 25.11 1.49
N GLN A 210 -29.86 25.02 2.82
CA GLN A 210 -30.93 25.62 3.64
C GLN A 210 -30.33 26.50 4.73
#